data_AF-A0A954LER0-F1
#
_entry.id   AF-A0A954LER0-F1
#
_cell.length_a   1.000
_cell.length_b   1.000
_cell.length_c   1.000
_cell.angle_alpha   90.00
_cell.angle_beta   90.00
_cell.angle_gamma   90.00
#
_symmetry.space_group_name_H-M   'P 1'
#
loop_
_entity.id
_entity.type
_entity.pdbx_description
1 polymer ?
#
loop_
_entity_poly.entity_id
_entity_poly.type
_entity_poly.pdbx_seq_one_letter_code
_entity_poly.pdbx_strand_id
1 'polypeptide(L)'
;MSIWKVVVNDTEHTVQFRSPTFGSKTIFVDGEPVASVGSMISMWGNYPFEIAGRPATIQFRAVKSFKGMSLVFDNQIVPPEPENSEMSAAAVGYIQLTILLVLGVALIFGVIAKQ
;
A
#
# COMPACT_ATOMS: atom_id res chain seq x y z
N MET A 1 -3.16 0.98 15.46
CA MET A 1 -2.45 1.80 14.45
C MET A 1 -2.66 1.11 13.12
N SER A 2 -2.83 1.83 12.01
CA SER A 2 -3.00 1.17 10.70
C SER A 2 -1.82 1.49 9.80
N ILE A 3 -1.31 0.46 9.14
CA ILE A 3 -0.13 0.52 8.28
C ILE A 3 -0.53 -0.06 6.91
N TRP A 4 -0.02 0.54 5.85
CA TRP A 4 -0.11 0.02 4.49
C TRP A 4 1.27 0.09 3.85
N LYS A 5 1.54 -0.85 2.96
CA LYS A 5 2.71 -0.84 2.08
C LYS A 5 2.28 -0.60 0.65
N VAL A 6 2.96 0.30 -0.04
CA VAL A 6 2.70 0.65 -1.44
C VAL A 6 4.03 0.67 -2.18
N VAL A 7 4.11 0.05 -3.36
CA VAL A 7 5.30 0.11 -4.20
C VAL A 7 5.09 1.17 -5.28
N VAL A 8 6.00 2.14 -5.35
CA VAL A 8 6.02 3.20 -6.36
C VAL A 8 7.41 3.23 -7.00
N ASN A 9 7.49 3.10 -8.33
CA ASN A 9 8.76 3.08 -9.06
C ASN A 9 9.80 2.12 -8.44
N ASP A 10 9.38 0.88 -8.16
CA ASP A 10 10.17 -0.18 -7.52
C ASP A 10 10.68 0.12 -6.10
N THR A 11 10.21 1.20 -5.48
CA THR A 11 10.51 1.57 -4.10
C THR A 11 9.30 1.32 -3.21
N GLU A 12 9.50 0.60 -2.10
CA GLU A 12 8.45 0.39 -1.09
C GLU A 12 8.31 1.65 -0.22
N HIS A 13 7.08 2.13 -0.12
CA HIS A 13 6.68 3.23 0.75
C HIS A 13 5.73 2.74 1.84
N THR A 14 5.96 3.20 3.06
CA THR A 14 5.15 2.84 4.23
C THR A 14 4.20 3.98 4.57
N VAL A 15 2.90 3.72 4.48
CA VAL A 15 1.85 4.66 4.90
C VAL A 15 1.37 4.27 6.30
N GLN A 16 1.35 5.22 7.23
CA GLN A 16 0.88 4.99 8.59
C GLN A 16 -0.19 5.99 8.96
N PHE A 17 -1.31 5.49 9.50
CA PHE A 17 -2.28 6.34 10.18
C PHE A 17 -2.14 6.20 11.69
N ARG A 18 -1.71 7.29 12.33
CA ARG A 18 -1.61 7.37 13.79
C ARG A 18 -2.80 8.15 14.34
N SER A 19 -3.57 7.49 15.19
CA SER A 19 -4.73 8.05 15.87
C SER A 19 -4.57 7.86 17.37
N PRO A 20 -3.80 8.74 18.05
CA PRO A 20 -3.70 8.69 19.50
C PRO A 20 -5.06 8.96 20.14
N THR A 21 -5.25 8.48 21.38
CA THR A 21 -6.45 8.76 22.19
C THR A 21 -6.56 10.26 22.49
N PHE A 22 -5.42 10.91 22.70
CA PHE A 22 -5.28 12.34 22.91
C PHE A 22 -4.27 12.89 21.90
N GLY A 23 -4.68 13.84 21.06
CA GLY A 23 -3.81 14.46 20.06
C GLY A 23 -4.40 14.48 18.65
N SER A 24 -3.67 15.10 17.72
CA SER A 24 -4.01 15.13 16.30
C SER A 24 -3.81 13.76 15.68
N LYS A 25 -4.63 13.47 14.66
CA LYS A 25 -4.54 12.24 13.90
C LYS A 25 -3.79 12.56 12.63
N THR A 26 -2.75 11.81 12.33
CA THR A 26 -1.79 12.20 11.29
C THR A 26 -1.50 11.02 10.39
N ILE A 27 -1.45 11.30 9.10
CA ILE A 27 -0.99 10.41 8.04
C ILE A 27 0.52 10.63 7.90
N PHE A 28 1.26 9.55 7.93
CA PHE A 28 2.70 9.53 7.71
C PHE A 28 3.01 8.72 6.45
N VAL A 29 4.00 9.17 5.69
CA VAL A 29 4.60 8.43 4.57
C VAL A 29 6.10 8.32 4.87
N ASP A 30 6.61 7.11 4.94
CA ASP A 30 8.02 6.81 5.26
C ASP A 30 8.52 7.45 6.56
N GLY A 31 7.61 7.64 7.51
CA GLY A 31 7.88 8.26 8.80
C GLY A 31 7.68 9.78 8.85
N GLU A 32 7.51 10.44 7.71
CA GLU A 32 7.28 11.89 7.61
C GLU A 32 5.78 12.23 7.66
N PRO A 33 5.34 13.22 8.45
CA PRO A 33 3.95 13.62 8.53
C PRO A 33 3.52 14.38 7.26
N VAL A 34 2.56 13.83 6.51
CA VAL A 34 2.10 14.42 5.22
C VAL A 34 0.73 15.09 5.32
N ALA A 35 -0.13 14.66 6.25
CA ALA A 35 -1.46 15.24 6.38
C ALA A 35 -2.02 15.07 7.80
N SER A 36 -2.73 16.09 8.29
CA SER A 36 -3.49 16.05 9.53
C SER A 36 -4.96 15.77 9.24
N VAL A 37 -5.48 14.70 9.83
CA VAL A 37 -6.89 14.31 9.78
C VAL A 37 -7.53 14.90 11.03
N GLY A 38 -8.64 15.63 10.86
CA GLY A 38 -9.27 16.44 11.91
C GLY A 38 -9.74 15.68 13.17
N SER A 39 -10.59 16.31 13.97
CA SER A 39 -11.02 15.74 15.25
C SER A 39 -11.86 14.46 15.07
N MET A 40 -11.93 13.65 16.13
CA MET A 40 -12.58 12.32 16.13
C MET A 40 -14.06 12.35 15.71
N ILE A 41 -14.72 13.51 15.81
CA ILE A 41 -16.15 13.70 15.50
C ILE A 41 -16.39 13.90 13.99
N SER A 42 -15.39 14.38 13.23
CA SER A 42 -15.52 14.70 11.81
C SER A 42 -14.65 13.83 10.89
N MET A 43 -14.23 12.65 11.35
CA MET A 43 -13.29 11.79 10.62
C MET A 43 -13.88 11.20 9.33
N TRP A 44 -15.19 11.28 9.10
CA TRP A 44 -15.82 10.77 7.89
C TRP A 44 -15.44 11.61 6.67
N GLY A 45 -14.91 10.98 5.62
CA GLY A 45 -14.53 11.69 4.41
C GLY A 45 -13.37 11.06 3.66
N ASN A 46 -12.86 11.82 2.71
CA ASN A 46 -11.69 11.49 1.90
C ASN A 46 -10.59 12.49 2.26
N TYR A 47 -9.41 11.99 2.62
CA TYR A 47 -8.25 12.80 2.95
C TYR A 47 -7.16 12.56 1.91
N PRO A 48 -7.05 13.43 0.89
CA PRO A 48 -6.04 13.31 -0.16
C PRO A 48 -4.65 13.67 0.38
N PHE A 49 -3.64 12.99 -0.14
CA PHE A 49 -2.22 13.23 0.11
C PHE A 49 -1.41 12.64 -1.05
N GLU A 50 -0.08 12.74 -1.00
CA GLU A 50 0.79 12.21 -2.05
C GLU A 50 1.78 11.18 -1.50
N ILE A 51 2.11 10.18 -2.33
CA ILE A 51 3.17 9.20 -2.09
C ILE A 51 4.09 9.27 -3.30
N ALA A 52 5.33 9.75 -3.10
CA ALA A 52 6.31 9.94 -4.17
C ALA A 52 5.76 10.68 -5.41
N GLY A 53 4.95 11.74 -5.18
CA GLY A 53 4.33 12.55 -6.23
C GLY A 53 3.10 11.92 -6.90
N ARG A 54 2.58 10.81 -6.37
CA ARG A 54 1.37 10.15 -6.85
C ARG A 54 0.20 10.37 -5.89
N PRO A 55 -1.01 10.68 -6.39
CA PRO A 55 -2.16 10.95 -5.55
C PRO A 55 -2.61 9.70 -4.79
N ALA A 56 -2.82 9.87 -3.50
CA ALA A 56 -3.32 8.85 -2.58
C ALA A 56 -4.45 9.44 -1.74
N THR A 57 -5.30 8.61 -1.16
CA THR A 57 -6.40 9.07 -0.31
C THR A 57 -6.69 8.08 0.79
N ILE A 58 -6.76 8.55 2.05
CA ILE A 58 -7.38 7.75 3.11
C ILE A 58 -8.87 8.04 3.11
N GLN A 59 -9.67 6.99 2.97
CA GLN A 59 -11.12 7.06 3.04
C GLN A 59 -11.60 6.52 4.38
N PHE A 60 -12.43 7.31 5.04
CA PHE A 60 -13.18 6.90 6.22
C PHE A 60 -14.66 6.81 5.85
N ARG A 61 -15.21 5.61 5.96
CA ARG A 61 -16.60 5.28 5.62
C ARG A 61 -17.28 4.64 6.82
N ALA A 62 -18.52 5.05 7.06
CA ALA A 62 -19.39 4.37 8.00
C ALA A 62 -19.75 2.99 7.42
N VAL A 63 -19.18 1.94 7.98
CA VAL A 63 -19.64 0.56 7.75
C VAL A 63 -20.47 0.13 8.96
N LYS A 64 -21.41 -0.81 8.76
CA LYS A 64 -22.25 -1.36 9.85
C LYS A 64 -21.44 -1.82 11.07
N SER A 65 -20.17 -2.13 10.87
CA SER A 65 -19.19 -2.54 11.89
C SER A 65 -18.15 -1.44 12.18
N PHE A 66 -18.58 -0.20 12.43
CA PHE A 66 -17.84 0.92 13.08
C PHE A 66 -16.41 1.33 12.64
N LYS A 67 -15.74 0.65 11.69
CA LYS A 67 -14.34 0.96 11.30
C LYS A 67 -14.09 0.68 9.82
N GLY A 68 -14.64 1.50 8.94
CA GLY A 68 -14.31 1.48 7.52
C GLY A 68 -13.20 2.48 7.24
N MET A 69 -11.94 2.09 7.42
CA MET A 69 -10.79 2.90 7.00
C MET A 69 -10.04 2.16 5.90
N SER A 70 -9.79 2.84 4.78
CA SER A 70 -9.15 2.24 3.62
C SER A 70 -8.19 3.23 2.98
N LEU A 71 -7.00 2.75 2.61
CA LEU A 71 -6.11 3.48 1.72
C LEU A 71 -6.55 3.23 0.29
N VAL A 72 -6.72 4.30 -0.48
CA VAL A 72 -6.93 4.23 -1.93
C VAL A 72 -5.72 4.85 -2.63
N PHE A 73 -5.08 4.07 -3.48
CA PHE A 73 -3.92 4.45 -4.26
C PHE A 73 -4.11 3.94 -5.70
N ASP A 74 -3.86 4.78 -6.70
CA ASP A 74 -4.13 4.45 -8.11
C ASP A 74 -5.54 3.87 -8.37
N ASN A 75 -6.54 4.43 -7.69
CA ASN A 75 -7.94 3.98 -7.79
C ASN A 75 -8.19 2.54 -7.29
N GLN A 76 -7.24 1.94 -6.56
CA GLN A 76 -7.36 0.63 -5.93
C GLN A 76 -7.34 0.76 -4.41
N ILE A 77 -8.12 -0.09 -3.73
CA ILE A 77 -8.08 -0.19 -2.26
C ILE A 77 -6.87 -1.03 -1.87
N VAL A 78 -5.96 -0.45 -1.12
CA VAL A 78 -4.79 -1.15 -0.58
C VAL A 78 -5.19 -1.75 0.78
N PRO A 79 -5.07 -3.08 0.97
CA PRO A 79 -5.36 -3.72 2.24
C PRO A 79 -4.33 -3.28 3.30
N PRO A 80 -4.75 -3.04 4.56
CA PRO A 80 -3.81 -2.77 5.62
C PRO A 80 -2.94 -4.00 5.92
N GLU A 81 -1.71 -3.77 6.35
CA GLU A 81 -0.84 -4.81 6.87
C GLU A 81 -1.49 -5.48 8.09
N PRO A 82 -1.51 -6.82 8.17
CA PRO A 82 -2.01 -7.53 9.34
C PRO A 82 -1.23 -7.15 10.59
N GLU A 83 -1.91 -6.91 11.72
CA GLU A 83 -1.30 -6.51 13.00
C GLU A 83 -0.30 -7.55 13.57
N ASN A 84 -0.25 -8.77 13.02
CA ASN A 84 0.63 -9.89 13.42
C ASN A 84 1.55 -10.39 12.29
N SER A 85 2.04 -9.50 11.42
CA SER A 85 2.88 -9.91 10.29
C SER A 85 4.36 -10.05 10.70
N GLU A 86 4.67 -11.00 11.57
CA GLU A 86 5.95 -11.69 11.43
C GLU A 86 5.86 -12.53 10.15
N MET A 87 6.65 -12.12 9.14
CA MET A 87 6.96 -12.91 7.95
C MET A 87 5.84 -13.04 6.89
N SER A 88 5.92 -12.20 5.86
CA SER A 88 5.50 -12.61 4.51
C SER A 88 6.46 -12.06 3.46
N ALA A 89 7.67 -12.64 3.45
CA ALA A 89 8.56 -12.65 2.30
C ALA A 89 7.98 -13.48 1.11
N ALA A 90 6.68 -13.81 1.14
CA ALA A 90 6.04 -14.65 0.14
C ALA A 90 5.51 -13.87 -1.08
N ALA A 91 5.36 -12.54 -1.00
CA ALA A 91 4.86 -11.74 -2.13
C ALA A 91 5.93 -11.51 -3.22
N VAL A 92 7.22 -11.53 -2.86
CA VAL A 92 8.34 -11.35 -3.81
C VAL A 92 8.69 -12.67 -4.53
N GLY A 93 8.37 -13.82 -3.94
CA GLY A 93 8.65 -15.14 -4.53
C GLY A 93 7.82 -15.47 -5.78
N TYR A 94 6.64 -14.88 -5.95
CA TYR A 94 5.76 -15.19 -7.09
C TYR A 94 6.09 -14.43 -8.36
N ILE A 95 6.66 -13.22 -8.27
CA ILE A 95 7.02 -12.41 -9.45
C ILE A 95 8.38 -12.86 -10.02
N GLN A 96 9.29 -13.31 -9.15
CA GLN A 96 10.63 -13.72 -9.58
C GLN A 96 10.65 -15.10 -10.27
N LEU A 97 9.72 -16.01 -9.93
CA LEU A 97 9.65 -17.33 -10.58
C LEU A 97 9.07 -17.26 -12.01
N THR A 98 8.15 -16.34 -12.29
CA THR A 98 7.56 -16.18 -13.64
C THR A 98 8.53 -15.53 -14.62
N ILE A 99 9.37 -14.58 -14.20
CA ILE A 99 10.35 -13.94 -15.09
C ILE A 99 11.44 -14.94 -15.53
N LEU A 100 11.91 -15.79 -14.61
CA LEU A 100 12.88 -16.85 -14.92
C LEU A 100 12.31 -17.91 -15.89
N LEU A 101 11.01 -18.22 -15.80
CA LEU A 101 10.38 -19.20 -16.70
C LEU A 101 10.20 -18.66 -18.13
N VAL A 102 9.85 -17.38 -18.27
CA VAL A 102 9.67 -16.74 -19.60
C VAL A 102 11.01 -16.59 -20.33
N LEU A 103 12.09 -16.22 -19.63
CA LEU A 103 13.44 -16.13 -20.22
C LEU A 103 14.00 -17.51 -20.60
N GLY A 104 13.74 -18.53 -19.79
CA GLY A 104 14.15 -19.90 -20.09
C GLY A 104 13.49 -20.46 -21.36
N VAL A 105 12.19 -20.20 -21.55
CA VAL A 105 11.46 -20.65 -22.75
C VAL A 105 11.91 -19.88 -24.00
N ALA A 106 12.14 -18.57 -23.91
CA ALA A 106 12.60 -17.76 -25.05
C ALA A 106 14.00 -18.18 -25.56
N LEU A 107 14.89 -18.62 -24.66
CA LEU A 107 16.20 -19.14 -25.03
C LEU A 107 16.13 -20.49 -25.76
N ILE A 108 15.22 -21.38 -25.36
CA ILE A 108 15.04 -22.69 -26.00
C ILE A 108 14.48 -22.53 -27.43
N PHE A 109 13.47 -21.67 -27.62
CA PHE A 109 12.89 -21.44 -28.95
C PHE A 109 13.80 -20.61 -29.87
N GLY A 110 14.62 -19.70 -29.33
CA GLY A 110 15.59 -18.92 -30.10
C GLY A 110 16.76 -19.74 -30.64
N VAL A 111 17.13 -20.84 -29.98
CA VAL A 111 18.18 -21.77 -30.43
C VAL A 111 17.68 -22.73 -31.52
N ILE A 112 16.40 -23.13 -31.47
CA ILE A 112 15.80 -24.04 -32.47
C ILE A 112 15.57 -23.32 -33.82
N ALA A 113 15.35 -22.01 -33.82
CA ALA A 113 15.13 -21.23 -35.06
C ALA A 113 16.42 -20.92 -35.86
N LYS A 114 17.58 -21.40 -35.43
CA LYS A 114 18.89 -21.18 -36.10
C LYS A 114 19.60 -22.44 -36.60
N GLN A 115 18.94 -23.61 -36.58
CA GLN A 115 19.40 -24.83 -37.24
C GLN A 115 18.59 -25.08 -38.52
#